data_AF-A0A0C2BV73-F1
#
_entry.id   AF-A0A0C2BV73-F1
#
_cell.length_a   1.000
_cell.length_b   1.000
_cell.length_c   1.000
_cell.angle_alpha   90.00
_cell.angle_beta   90.00
_cell.angle_gamma   90.00
#
_symmetry.space_group_name_H-M   'P 1'
#
loop_
_entity.id
_entity.type
_entity.pdbx_description
1 polymer ?
#
loop_
_entity_poly.entity_id
_entity_poly.type
_entity_poly.pdbx_seq_one_letter_code
_entity_poly.pdbx_strand_id
1 'polypeptide(L)'
;MVVYSGNAQRSPCDHENATYCEIARQLAAIKGFAYGGLFDASCAYAGPLYFVPSDTFVTLASARTLGIHAEQHLFGGVVPYPFIATKTITHALPASGAKAPPGWSFELAQRVRDVVLPGYSAFSIDDARDAGMALLRHGALRVKMASGIGGLGQWVVADSAELDACLQALDAQEVARDGLVCECNLAQVETLSVGQVRVGDLLATYCGTQRLTTNNAGEEVYGGSDLVVARGDFDALLRLALAPAALEAIAQARAYHAAVLQAYPGMFASRCNYDVAQGCDEAGRRYSGVLEQSWRIGGASGAEVAALAAFRADAALDAVRASTMEIYGADAHVPANAILHFQGVDERAGPITKYSTLAPHADP
;
A
#
# COMPACT_ATOMS: atom_id res chain seq x y z
N MET A 1 0.75 -22.68 -5.79
CA MET A 1 0.77 -21.31 -5.25
C MET A 1 0.98 -21.39 -3.75
N VAL A 2 1.90 -20.60 -3.19
CA VAL A 2 2.29 -20.69 -1.78
C VAL A 2 2.32 -19.31 -1.13
N VAL A 3 1.99 -19.22 0.15
CA VAL A 3 2.14 -18.00 0.95
C VAL A 3 3.55 -17.95 1.53
N TYR A 4 4.24 -16.83 1.39
CA TYR A 4 5.61 -16.67 1.91
C TYR A 4 5.67 -15.57 2.96
N SER A 5 5.85 -15.96 4.23
CA SER A 5 5.94 -15.01 5.35
C SER A 5 7.37 -14.60 5.72
N GLY A 6 8.38 -15.19 5.06
CA GLY A 6 9.80 -15.03 5.43
C GLY A 6 10.41 -13.66 5.12
N ASN A 7 9.68 -12.78 4.43
CA ASN A 7 10.10 -11.41 4.14
C ASN A 7 9.38 -10.34 4.98
N ALA A 8 8.49 -10.74 5.90
CA ALA A 8 7.74 -9.78 6.69
C ALA A 8 8.66 -8.97 7.59
N GLN A 9 8.59 -7.63 7.53
CA GLN A 9 9.26 -6.78 8.52
C GLN A 9 8.69 -7.00 9.93
N ARG A 10 7.43 -7.42 10.00
CA ARG A 10 6.72 -7.82 11.23
C ARG A 10 6.01 -9.14 11.01
N SER A 11 6.10 -10.05 11.97
CA SER A 11 5.30 -11.28 11.97
C SER A 11 3.80 -10.96 11.82
N PRO A 12 3.14 -11.44 10.75
CA PRO A 12 1.71 -11.19 10.56
C PRO A 12 0.89 -11.80 11.69
N CYS A 13 -0.23 -11.17 12.02
CA CYS A 13 -1.20 -11.66 12.99
C CYS A 13 -1.95 -12.86 12.43
N ASP A 14 -2.65 -13.59 13.30
CA ASP A 14 -3.42 -14.77 12.88
C ASP A 14 -4.47 -14.39 11.84
N HIS A 15 -5.16 -13.25 12.03
CA HIS A 15 -6.13 -12.78 11.05
C HIS A 15 -5.49 -12.36 9.71
N GLU A 16 -4.27 -11.80 9.74
CA GLU A 16 -3.53 -11.42 8.53
C GLU A 16 -3.08 -12.67 7.77
N ASN A 17 -2.49 -13.65 8.46
CA ASN A 17 -2.10 -14.93 7.87
C ASN A 17 -3.28 -15.68 7.27
N ALA A 18 -4.41 -15.74 7.98
CA ALA A 18 -5.64 -16.35 7.48
C ALA A 18 -6.16 -15.64 6.22
N THR A 19 -6.16 -14.30 6.24
CA THR A 19 -6.54 -13.48 5.08
C THR A 19 -5.61 -13.73 3.89
N TYR A 20 -4.29 -13.79 4.11
CA TYR A 20 -3.32 -14.07 3.05
C TYR A 20 -3.48 -15.47 2.46
N CYS A 21 -3.76 -16.47 3.31
CA CYS A 21 -4.05 -17.83 2.86
C CYS A 21 -5.33 -17.90 2.02
N GLU A 22 -6.37 -17.18 2.40
CA GLU A 22 -7.62 -17.13 1.64
C GLU A 22 -7.44 -16.43 0.28
N ILE A 23 -6.75 -15.28 0.27
CA ILE A 23 -6.39 -14.59 -0.98
C ILE A 23 -5.53 -15.49 -1.88
N ALA A 24 -4.53 -16.18 -1.33
CA ALA A 24 -3.70 -17.10 -2.10
C ALA A 24 -4.49 -18.29 -2.66
N ARG A 25 -5.50 -18.79 -1.94
CA ARG A 25 -6.39 -19.85 -2.43
C ARG A 25 -7.20 -19.37 -3.65
N GLN A 26 -7.73 -18.15 -3.59
CA GLN A 26 -8.48 -17.56 -4.71
C GLN A 26 -7.59 -17.27 -5.91
N LEU A 27 -6.40 -16.71 -5.68
CA LEU A 27 -5.39 -16.52 -6.72
C LEU A 27 -4.98 -17.84 -7.39
N ALA A 28 -4.89 -18.93 -6.61
CA ALA A 28 -4.61 -20.26 -7.13
C ALA A 28 -5.71 -20.72 -8.08
N ALA A 29 -6.98 -20.53 -7.72
CA ALA A 29 -8.13 -20.83 -8.58
C ALA A 29 -8.10 -19.98 -9.88
N ILE A 30 -7.85 -18.68 -9.78
CA ILE A 30 -7.79 -17.76 -10.94
C ILE A 30 -6.68 -18.14 -11.93
N LYS A 31 -5.53 -18.59 -11.41
CA LYS A 31 -4.35 -18.96 -12.21
C LYS A 31 -4.38 -20.44 -12.66
N GLY A 32 -5.29 -21.26 -12.14
CA GLY A 32 -5.32 -22.71 -12.39
C GLY A 32 -4.20 -23.48 -11.66
N PHE A 33 -3.72 -22.97 -10.53
CA PHE A 33 -2.66 -23.58 -9.72
C PHE A 33 -3.29 -24.34 -8.54
N ALA A 34 -2.60 -25.37 -8.04
CA ALA A 34 -2.92 -25.93 -6.73
C ALA A 34 -2.48 -24.95 -5.62
N TYR A 35 -3.32 -24.80 -4.59
CA TYR A 35 -2.93 -24.10 -3.36
C TYR A 35 -2.05 -25.02 -2.50
N GLY A 36 -0.85 -24.56 -2.17
CA GLY A 36 0.19 -25.33 -1.48
C GLY A 36 0.40 -24.92 -0.02
N GLY A 37 -0.46 -24.07 0.56
CA GLY A 37 -0.30 -23.61 1.93
C GLY A 37 0.81 -22.58 2.11
N LEU A 38 1.36 -22.54 3.34
CA LEU A 38 2.56 -21.79 3.65
C LEU A 38 3.77 -22.43 2.95
N PHE A 39 4.69 -21.60 2.46
CA PHE A 39 5.92 -22.06 1.84
C PHE A 39 6.80 -22.80 2.85
N ASP A 40 7.26 -23.99 2.47
CA ASP A 40 8.16 -24.84 3.24
C ASP A 40 9.40 -25.14 2.40
N ALA A 41 10.55 -24.61 2.83
CA ALA A 41 11.83 -24.81 2.13
C ALA A 41 12.31 -26.27 2.16
N SER A 42 11.78 -27.11 3.05
CA SER A 42 12.07 -28.55 3.09
C SER A 42 11.21 -29.37 2.13
N CYS A 43 10.14 -28.80 1.60
CA CYS A 43 9.22 -29.47 0.70
C CYS A 43 9.75 -29.49 -0.74
N ALA A 44 9.72 -30.66 -1.38
CA ALA A 44 9.95 -30.80 -2.81
C ALA A 44 8.64 -30.57 -3.57
N TYR A 45 8.48 -29.37 -4.12
CA TYR A 45 7.30 -29.03 -4.92
C TYR A 45 7.37 -29.66 -6.33
N ALA A 46 6.27 -30.24 -6.79
CA ALA A 46 6.19 -30.98 -8.05
C ALA A 46 6.23 -30.10 -9.32
N GLY A 47 6.20 -28.77 -9.18
CA GLY A 47 6.13 -27.84 -10.31
C GLY A 47 6.52 -26.41 -9.94
N PRO A 48 6.49 -25.48 -10.91
CA PRO A 48 6.88 -24.09 -10.69
C PRO A 48 5.97 -23.43 -9.64
N LEU A 49 6.60 -22.67 -8.75
CA LEU A 49 5.89 -21.94 -7.70
C LEU A 49 5.45 -20.57 -8.19
N TYR A 50 4.31 -20.14 -7.64
CA TYR A 50 3.86 -18.76 -7.66
C TYR A 50 3.69 -18.33 -6.21
N PHE A 51 4.37 -17.25 -5.84
CA PHE A 51 4.47 -16.80 -4.46
C PHE A 51 3.44 -15.72 -4.13
N VAL A 52 2.86 -15.79 -2.94
CA VAL A 52 2.07 -14.70 -2.34
C VAL A 52 2.83 -14.26 -1.10
N PRO A 53 3.82 -13.38 -1.23
CA PRO A 53 4.59 -12.92 -0.09
C PRO A 53 3.75 -12.02 0.82
N SER A 54 3.98 -12.11 2.13
CA SER A 54 3.32 -11.23 3.11
C SER A 54 3.78 -9.78 3.02
N ASP A 55 4.97 -9.56 2.45
CA ASP A 55 5.59 -8.24 2.32
C ASP A 55 6.27 -8.08 0.94
N THR A 56 6.81 -6.89 0.67
CA THR A 56 7.63 -6.63 -0.53
C THR A 56 9.00 -7.26 -0.33
N PHE A 57 9.56 -7.90 -1.36
CA PHE A 57 10.96 -8.34 -1.28
C PHE A 57 11.88 -7.13 -1.34
N VAL A 58 12.65 -6.92 -0.27
CA VAL A 58 13.49 -5.72 -0.09
C VAL A 58 14.88 -5.81 -0.76
N THR A 59 15.19 -6.93 -1.43
CA THR A 59 16.39 -7.06 -2.28
C THR A 59 16.10 -7.95 -3.49
N LEU A 60 16.75 -7.69 -4.62
CA LEU A 60 16.68 -8.57 -5.79
C LEU A 60 17.27 -9.96 -5.50
N ALA A 61 18.29 -10.03 -4.65
CA ALA A 61 18.99 -11.28 -4.33
C ALA A 61 18.08 -12.25 -3.56
N SER A 62 17.36 -11.78 -2.53
CA SER A 62 16.47 -12.62 -1.74
C SER A 62 15.26 -13.14 -2.52
N ALA A 63 14.77 -12.38 -3.51
CA ALA A 63 13.76 -12.89 -4.43
C ALA A 63 14.32 -13.99 -5.35
N ARG A 64 15.55 -13.80 -5.87
CA ARG A 64 16.19 -14.75 -6.79
C ARG A 64 16.52 -16.10 -6.15
N THR A 65 16.83 -16.15 -4.85
CA THR A 65 17.06 -17.42 -4.14
C THR A 65 15.80 -18.31 -4.12
N LEU A 66 14.62 -17.72 -4.28
CA LEU A 66 13.33 -18.42 -4.38
C LEU A 66 12.88 -18.65 -5.84
N GLY A 67 13.71 -18.30 -6.83
CA GLY A 67 13.35 -18.38 -8.26
C GLY A 67 12.42 -17.26 -8.72
N ILE A 68 12.28 -16.18 -7.96
CA ILE A 68 11.46 -15.03 -8.32
C ILE A 68 12.31 -14.07 -9.16
N HIS A 69 11.98 -13.96 -10.45
CA HIS A 69 12.76 -13.20 -11.44
C HIS A 69 11.94 -12.15 -12.18
N ALA A 70 10.60 -12.20 -12.09
CA ALA A 70 9.70 -11.30 -12.78
C ALA A 70 8.28 -11.34 -12.16
N GLU A 71 7.42 -10.42 -12.60
CA GLU A 71 6.04 -10.26 -12.10
C GLU A 71 5.19 -11.55 -12.22
N GLN A 72 5.47 -12.42 -13.19
CA GLN A 72 4.72 -13.67 -13.34
C GLN A 72 4.97 -14.71 -12.22
N HIS A 73 5.95 -14.50 -11.33
CA HIS A 73 6.32 -15.45 -10.27
C HIS A 73 5.75 -15.12 -8.88
N LEU A 74 5.15 -13.94 -8.69
CA LEU A 74 4.60 -13.54 -7.39
C LEU A 74 3.34 -12.69 -7.51
N PHE A 75 2.58 -12.55 -6.43
CA PHE A 75 1.58 -11.51 -6.20
C PHE A 75 2.14 -10.46 -5.22
N GLY A 76 2.72 -9.40 -5.75
CA GLY A 76 3.48 -8.41 -4.97
C GLY A 76 4.65 -7.84 -5.77
N GLY A 77 5.63 -7.27 -5.09
CA GLY A 77 6.77 -6.59 -5.68
C GLY A 77 8.12 -6.99 -5.11
N VAL A 78 9.15 -6.68 -5.90
CA VAL A 78 10.55 -6.87 -5.56
C VAL A 78 11.27 -5.55 -5.82
N VAL A 79 11.93 -5.03 -4.80
CA VAL A 79 12.67 -3.76 -4.83
C VAL A 79 14.16 -4.00 -4.58
N PRO A 80 15.05 -3.14 -5.09
CA PRO A 80 16.50 -3.32 -4.91
C PRO A 80 17.01 -2.91 -3.52
N TYR A 81 16.29 -2.03 -2.81
CA TYR A 81 16.68 -1.50 -1.50
C TYR A 81 15.48 -1.43 -0.54
N PRO A 82 15.65 -1.70 0.77
CA PRO A 82 14.54 -1.76 1.73
C PRO A 82 13.68 -0.50 1.83
N PHE A 83 14.29 0.69 1.84
CA PHE A 83 13.55 1.96 1.97
C PHE A 83 12.56 2.19 0.82
N ILE A 84 12.77 1.57 -0.35
CA ILE A 84 11.88 1.68 -1.51
C ILE A 84 10.53 1.02 -1.19
N ALA A 85 10.52 -0.01 -0.35
CA ALA A 85 9.29 -0.68 0.09
C ALA A 85 8.53 0.11 1.18
N THR A 86 8.98 1.29 1.59
CA THR A 86 8.35 2.10 2.65
C THR A 86 7.95 3.48 2.12
N LYS A 87 7.35 4.33 2.99
CA LYS A 87 6.95 5.69 2.64
C LYS A 87 8.13 6.64 2.43
N THR A 88 9.33 6.29 2.89
CA THR A 88 10.51 7.18 2.82
C THR A 88 11.07 7.32 1.42
N ILE A 89 10.58 6.54 0.45
CA ILE A 89 10.88 6.77 -0.98
C ILE A 89 10.19 8.01 -1.55
N THR A 90 9.08 8.47 -0.95
CA THR A 90 8.18 9.46 -1.55
C THR A 90 8.79 10.87 -1.64
N HIS A 91 9.61 11.25 -0.67
CA HIS A 91 10.04 12.64 -0.50
C HIS A 91 11.54 12.85 -0.66
N ALA A 92 11.94 14.08 -0.96
CA ALA A 92 13.36 14.49 -0.98
C ALA A 92 13.98 14.43 0.42
N LEU A 93 15.32 14.40 0.48
CA LEU A 93 16.02 14.71 1.72
C LEU A 93 15.97 16.22 2.01
N PRO A 94 16.04 16.66 3.28
CA PRO A 94 15.94 18.07 3.64
C PRO A 94 17.08 18.94 3.13
N ALA A 95 18.26 18.36 2.91
CA ALA A 95 19.44 19.05 2.42
C ALA A 95 20.34 18.11 1.60
N SER A 96 21.23 18.69 0.77
CA SER A 96 22.18 17.92 -0.04
C SER A 96 23.20 17.12 0.77
N GLY A 97 23.44 17.50 2.03
CA GLY A 97 24.36 16.81 2.96
C GLY A 97 23.66 15.91 3.99
N ALA A 98 22.33 15.78 3.91
CA ALA A 98 21.55 14.95 4.83
C ALA A 98 21.90 13.47 4.68
N LYS A 99 21.68 12.68 5.74
CA LYS A 99 21.93 11.25 5.69
C LYS A 99 20.97 10.56 4.72
N ALA A 100 21.48 9.63 3.93
CA ALA A 100 20.73 8.86 2.94
C ALA A 100 21.06 7.37 3.06
N PRO A 101 20.08 6.46 2.88
CA PRO A 101 20.34 5.04 2.82
C PRO A 101 21.07 4.68 1.51
N PRO A 102 21.76 3.53 1.48
CA PRO A 102 22.33 3.01 0.24
C PRO A 102 21.26 2.90 -0.87
N GLY A 103 21.62 3.35 -2.08
CA GLY A 103 20.73 3.31 -3.23
C GLY A 103 19.80 4.51 -3.39
N TRP A 104 19.90 5.54 -2.54
CA TRP A 104 19.05 6.73 -2.64
C TRP A 104 19.16 7.44 -4.00
N SER A 105 18.00 7.72 -4.63
CA SER A 105 17.92 8.47 -5.89
C SER A 105 17.48 9.92 -5.63
N PHE A 106 18.41 10.86 -5.76
CA PHE A 106 18.09 12.29 -5.70
C PHE A 106 17.23 12.77 -6.88
N GLU A 107 17.33 12.07 -8.02
CA GLU A 107 16.57 12.37 -9.22
C GLU A 107 15.09 12.00 -9.05
N LEU A 108 14.79 10.88 -8.38
CA LEU A 108 13.41 10.47 -8.11
C LEU A 108 12.63 11.59 -7.41
N ALA A 109 13.20 12.14 -6.33
CA ALA A 109 12.58 13.21 -5.57
C ALA A 109 12.30 14.48 -6.39
N GLN A 110 13.11 14.75 -7.42
CA GLN A 110 12.84 15.85 -8.35
C GLN A 110 11.68 15.52 -9.29
N ARG A 111 11.60 14.28 -9.76
CA ARG A 111 10.57 13.81 -10.69
C ARG A 111 9.19 13.71 -10.05
N VAL A 112 9.11 13.34 -8.77
CA VAL A 112 7.82 13.13 -8.07
C VAL A 112 7.31 14.37 -7.34
N ARG A 113 8.10 15.45 -7.28
CA ARG A 113 7.81 16.66 -6.48
C ARG A 113 6.38 17.19 -6.65
N ASP A 114 5.89 17.24 -7.88
CA ASP A 114 4.58 17.84 -8.20
C ASP A 114 3.41 16.86 -8.06
N VAL A 115 3.69 15.60 -7.67
CA VAL A 115 2.69 14.53 -7.51
C VAL A 115 2.70 13.92 -6.11
N VAL A 116 3.41 14.52 -5.17
CA VAL A 116 3.44 14.18 -3.74
C VAL A 116 3.11 15.41 -2.91
N LEU A 117 2.76 15.23 -1.63
CA LEU A 117 2.58 16.38 -0.73
C LEU A 117 3.92 17.07 -0.45
N PRO A 118 3.94 18.37 -0.08
CA PRO A 118 5.15 19.00 0.42
C PRO A 118 5.70 18.22 1.63
N GLY A 119 6.93 17.73 1.53
CA GLY A 119 7.51 16.91 2.58
C GLY A 119 8.96 16.51 2.33
N TYR A 120 9.51 15.81 3.31
CA TYR A 120 10.88 15.33 3.36
C TYR A 120 10.94 13.94 3.98
N SER A 121 11.89 13.14 3.51
CA SER A 121 12.32 11.92 4.19
C SER A 121 13.62 12.20 4.93
N ALA A 122 13.76 11.65 6.13
CA ALA A 122 14.93 11.85 6.98
C ALA A 122 15.40 10.53 7.59
N PHE A 123 16.72 10.36 7.68
CA PHE A 123 17.40 9.18 8.24
C PHE A 123 18.27 9.55 9.45
N SER A 124 17.97 10.69 10.07
CA SER A 124 18.52 11.10 11.36
C SER A 124 17.54 12.02 12.07
N ILE A 125 17.62 12.06 13.40
CA ILE A 125 16.79 12.95 14.22
C ILE A 125 17.08 14.43 13.89
N ASP A 126 18.35 14.77 13.66
CA ASP A 126 18.74 16.15 13.33
C ASP A 126 18.17 16.58 11.97
N ASP A 127 18.31 15.74 10.93
CA ASP A 127 17.75 16.02 9.60
C ASP A 127 16.21 16.10 9.67
N ALA A 128 15.57 15.23 10.47
CA ALA A 128 14.12 15.25 10.68
C ALA A 128 13.64 16.53 11.38
N ARG A 129 14.42 17.04 12.33
CA ARG A 129 14.15 18.31 13.01
C ARG A 129 14.25 19.47 12.05
N ASP A 130 15.31 19.55 11.25
CA ASP A 130 15.49 20.60 10.25
C ASP A 130 14.36 20.59 9.21
N ALA A 131 14.00 19.40 8.72
CA ALA A 131 12.85 19.18 7.84
C ALA A 131 11.54 19.67 8.47
N GLY A 132 11.29 19.28 9.71
CA GLY A 132 10.07 19.64 10.43
C GLY A 132 9.97 21.14 10.68
N MET A 133 11.05 21.77 11.14
CA MET A 133 11.12 23.23 11.31
C MET A 133 10.91 23.98 9.99
N ALA A 134 11.33 23.40 8.86
CA ALA A 134 11.07 23.99 7.55
C ALA A 134 9.58 23.96 7.17
N LEU A 135 8.90 22.85 7.45
CA LEU A 135 7.48 22.67 7.17
C LEU A 135 6.59 23.48 8.11
N LEU A 136 6.95 23.60 9.40
CA LEU A 136 6.19 24.38 10.40
C LEU A 136 6.00 25.85 10.05
N ARG A 137 6.87 26.42 9.19
CA ARG A 137 6.68 27.78 8.66
C ARG A 137 5.45 27.91 7.75
N HIS A 138 4.91 26.79 7.29
CA HIS A 138 3.81 26.72 6.33
C HIS A 138 2.53 26.13 6.91
N GLY A 139 2.54 25.54 8.10
CA GLY A 139 1.37 24.90 8.72
C GLY A 139 1.79 23.72 9.60
N ALA A 140 0.82 23.00 10.15
CA ALA A 140 1.13 21.78 10.88
C ALA A 140 1.69 20.72 9.92
N LEU A 141 2.46 19.80 10.48
CA LEU A 141 3.03 18.68 9.73
C LEU A 141 2.62 17.35 10.34
N ARG A 142 2.72 16.30 9.54
CA ARG A 142 2.61 14.93 9.99
C ARG A 142 3.98 14.26 9.93
N VAL A 143 4.40 13.72 11.06
CA VAL A 143 5.55 12.81 11.18
C VAL A 143 5.04 11.38 11.01
N LYS A 144 5.68 10.58 10.15
CA LYS A 144 5.32 9.18 9.90
C LYS A 144 6.57 8.30 9.99
N MET A 145 6.54 7.25 10.81
CA MET A 145 7.57 6.22 10.78
C MET A 145 7.46 5.41 9.48
N ALA A 146 8.61 5.03 8.91
CA ALA A 146 8.64 4.12 7.77
C ALA A 146 7.98 2.77 8.07
N SER A 147 8.11 2.29 9.31
CA SER A 147 7.53 1.05 9.85
C SER A 147 6.03 1.13 10.14
N GLY A 148 5.42 2.32 10.11
CA GLY A 148 4.01 2.52 10.42
C GLY A 148 3.08 1.89 9.37
N ILE A 149 2.09 1.10 9.82
CA ILE A 149 1.11 0.42 8.95
C ILE A 149 -0.31 0.83 9.37
N GLY A 150 -1.18 1.11 8.41
CA GLY A 150 -2.62 1.29 8.65
C GLY A 150 -2.96 2.51 9.51
N GLY A 151 -2.17 3.59 9.44
CA GLY A 151 -2.35 4.81 10.23
C GLY A 151 -1.58 4.84 11.56
N LEU A 152 -1.05 3.71 12.02
CA LEU A 152 -0.22 3.64 13.23
C LEU A 152 1.19 4.23 12.99
N GLY A 153 1.79 4.78 14.05
CA GLY A 153 3.14 5.36 14.00
C GLY A 153 3.21 6.70 13.27
N GLN A 154 2.15 7.51 13.41
CA GLN A 154 2.03 8.82 12.78
C GLN A 154 1.54 9.85 13.81
N TRP A 155 2.09 11.06 13.76
CA TRP A 155 1.76 12.15 14.69
C TRP A 155 1.58 13.45 13.92
N VAL A 156 0.54 14.21 14.27
CA VAL A 156 0.39 15.59 13.82
C VAL A 156 1.09 16.50 14.82
N VAL A 157 1.88 17.45 14.31
CA VAL A 157 2.71 18.37 15.07
C VAL A 157 2.45 19.78 14.56
N ALA A 158 2.04 20.67 15.45
CA ALA A 158 1.63 22.04 15.13
C ALA A 158 2.71 23.09 15.45
N ASP A 159 3.70 22.76 16.28
CA ASP A 159 4.78 23.68 16.65
C ASP A 159 6.12 22.97 16.92
N SER A 160 7.16 23.78 17.17
CA SER A 160 8.52 23.29 17.37
C SER A 160 8.68 22.47 18.65
N ALA A 161 7.92 22.77 19.71
CA ALA A 161 8.01 22.05 20.97
C ALA A 161 7.39 20.67 20.84
N GLU A 162 6.24 20.58 20.16
CA GLU A 162 5.63 19.30 19.79
C GLU A 162 6.53 18.47 18.87
N LEU A 163 7.22 19.11 17.91
CA LEU A 163 8.17 18.44 17.03
C LEU A 163 9.32 17.83 17.84
N ASP A 164 9.91 18.62 18.73
CA ASP A 164 11.03 18.19 19.56
C ASP A 164 10.60 17.03 20.47
N ALA A 165 9.43 17.12 21.10
CA ALA A 165 8.89 16.06 21.94
C ALA A 165 8.61 14.77 21.14
N CYS A 166 8.03 14.91 19.95
CA CYS A 166 7.77 13.79 19.04
C CYS A 166 9.08 13.09 18.67
N LEU A 167 10.08 13.84 18.19
CA LEU A 167 11.36 13.29 17.76
C LEU A 167 12.18 12.69 18.91
N GLN A 168 12.11 13.27 20.12
CA GLN A 168 12.78 12.73 21.31
C GLN A 168 12.22 11.38 21.76
N ALA A 169 10.96 11.09 21.45
CA ALA A 169 10.33 9.82 21.79
C ALA A 169 10.69 8.69 20.81
N LEU A 170 11.32 9.00 19.66
CA LEU A 170 11.67 8.02 18.64
C LEU A 170 13.00 7.33 18.94
N ASP A 171 13.11 6.07 18.54
CA ASP A 171 14.39 5.36 18.54
C ASP A 171 15.27 5.86 17.38
N ALA A 172 16.35 6.56 17.70
CA ALA A 172 17.30 7.08 16.73
C ALA A 172 17.95 5.98 15.86
N GLN A 173 18.08 4.75 16.35
CA GLN A 173 18.60 3.63 15.56
C GLN A 173 17.57 3.14 14.55
N GLU A 174 16.30 3.10 14.92
CA GLU A 174 15.21 2.81 13.98
C GLU A 174 15.13 3.88 12.89
N VAL A 175 15.16 5.16 13.26
CA VAL A 175 15.16 6.27 12.30
C VAL A 175 16.37 6.21 11.37
N ALA A 176 17.55 5.86 11.86
CA ALA A 176 18.74 5.71 11.02
C ALA A 176 18.63 4.53 10.03
N ARG A 177 17.92 3.46 10.41
CA ARG A 177 17.76 2.24 9.60
C ARG A 177 16.64 2.37 8.56
N ASP A 178 15.46 2.80 8.99
CA ASP A 178 14.23 2.73 8.20
C ASP A 178 13.78 4.12 7.70
N GLY A 179 14.19 5.17 8.41
CA GLY A 179 13.82 6.55 8.14
C GLY A 179 12.44 6.93 8.66
N LEU A 180 12.12 8.21 8.52
CA LEU A 180 10.80 8.79 8.75
C LEU A 180 10.46 9.79 7.67
N VAL A 181 9.18 10.15 7.59
CA VAL A 181 8.66 11.20 6.72
C VAL A 181 8.13 12.35 7.57
N CYS A 182 8.51 13.57 7.24
CA CYS A 182 7.84 14.80 7.69
C CYS A 182 7.14 15.39 6.47
N GLU A 183 5.82 15.56 6.50
CA GLU A 183 5.06 16.13 5.38
C GLU A 183 3.96 17.07 5.85
N CYS A 184 3.44 17.89 4.95
CA CYS A 184 2.33 18.79 5.22
C CYS A 184 1.12 18.01 5.76
N ASN A 185 0.54 18.48 6.87
CA ASN A 185 -0.69 17.93 7.39
C ASN A 185 -1.89 18.44 6.57
N LEU A 186 -2.84 17.54 6.30
CA LEU A 186 -4.15 17.89 5.75
C LEU A 186 -5.19 17.71 6.85
N ALA A 187 -5.92 18.78 7.16
CA ALA A 187 -6.94 18.80 8.20
C ALA A 187 -8.22 18.05 7.79
N GLN A 188 -8.52 18.04 6.50
CA GLN A 188 -9.58 17.23 5.90
C GLN A 188 -8.96 16.49 4.72
N VAL A 189 -8.93 15.16 4.80
CA VAL A 189 -8.31 14.31 3.79
C VAL A 189 -9.26 13.21 3.37
N GLU A 190 -9.42 13.08 2.07
CA GLU A 190 -9.90 11.86 1.42
C GLU A 190 -8.68 11.14 0.86
N THR A 191 -8.57 9.83 1.10
CA THR A 191 -7.49 9.03 0.53
C THR A 191 -8.05 8.10 -0.53
N LEU A 192 -7.49 8.17 -1.73
CA LEU A 192 -7.83 7.31 -2.84
C LEU A 192 -6.78 6.21 -3.01
N SER A 193 -7.25 4.98 -3.21
CA SER A 193 -6.43 3.84 -3.63
C SER A 193 -6.39 3.78 -5.15
N VAL A 194 -5.20 3.94 -5.75
CA VAL A 194 -4.98 3.77 -7.20
C VAL A 194 -3.99 2.64 -7.41
N GLY A 195 -4.33 1.66 -8.24
CA GLY A 195 -3.43 0.51 -8.41
C GLY A 195 -3.66 -0.32 -9.65
N GLN A 196 -2.72 -1.23 -9.89
CA GLN A 196 -2.74 -2.17 -10.99
C GLN A 196 -2.26 -3.53 -10.50
N VAL A 197 -2.93 -4.59 -10.98
CA VAL A 197 -2.66 -5.96 -10.60
C VAL A 197 -2.66 -6.87 -11.84
N ARG A 198 -1.65 -7.74 -11.92
CA ARG A 198 -1.48 -8.73 -12.98
C ARG A 198 -1.36 -10.13 -12.39
N VAL A 199 -2.23 -11.04 -12.83
CA VAL A 199 -2.20 -12.46 -12.45
C VAL A 199 -2.39 -13.32 -13.69
N GLY A 200 -1.29 -13.85 -14.22
CA GLY A 200 -1.32 -14.57 -15.49
C GLY A 200 -1.58 -13.61 -16.65
N ASP A 201 -2.56 -13.95 -17.49
CA ASP A 201 -3.07 -13.15 -18.60
C ASP A 201 -4.01 -12.00 -18.15
N LEU A 202 -4.51 -12.04 -16.91
CA LEU A 202 -5.40 -11.02 -16.41
C LEU A 202 -4.61 -9.79 -15.92
N LEU A 203 -5.00 -8.63 -16.43
CA LEU A 203 -4.60 -7.32 -15.96
C LEU A 203 -5.85 -6.58 -15.48
N ALA A 204 -5.77 -5.95 -14.31
CA ALA A 204 -6.82 -5.08 -13.82
C ALA A 204 -6.22 -3.81 -13.22
N THR A 205 -6.88 -2.68 -13.45
CA THR A 205 -6.45 -1.36 -12.96
C THR A 205 -7.63 -0.70 -12.28
N TYR A 206 -7.39 -0.01 -11.17
CA TYR A 206 -8.46 0.50 -10.33
C TYR A 206 -8.15 1.88 -9.74
N CYS A 207 -9.22 2.58 -9.39
CA CYS A 207 -9.21 3.74 -8.53
C CYS A 207 -10.42 3.64 -7.58
N GLY A 208 -10.27 4.11 -6.34
CA GLY A 208 -11.33 4.03 -5.36
C GLY A 208 -11.02 4.82 -4.10
N THR A 209 -12.00 4.92 -3.20
CA THR A 209 -11.85 5.66 -1.95
C THR A 209 -11.57 4.69 -0.81
N GLN A 210 -10.64 5.05 0.07
CA GLN A 210 -10.37 4.33 1.31
C GLN A 210 -11.38 4.75 2.37
N ARG A 211 -11.78 3.79 3.20
CA ARG A 211 -12.63 3.99 4.37
C ARG A 211 -11.79 3.87 5.62
N LEU A 212 -12.13 4.68 6.62
CA LEU A 212 -11.63 4.52 7.98
C LEU A 212 -12.70 3.81 8.82
N THR A 213 -12.25 3.12 9.85
CA THR A 213 -13.09 2.47 10.87
C THR A 213 -12.46 2.70 12.24
N THR A 214 -13.24 2.54 13.30
CA THR A 214 -12.73 2.52 14.66
C THR A 214 -12.33 1.09 15.04
N ASN A 215 -11.12 0.92 15.59
CA ASN A 215 -10.65 -0.37 16.09
C ASN A 215 -11.19 -0.67 17.50
N ASN A 216 -10.88 -1.86 18.04
CA ASN A 216 -11.29 -2.26 19.38
C ASN A 216 -10.66 -1.43 20.53
N ALA A 217 -9.66 -0.59 20.23
CA ALA A 217 -9.05 0.36 21.18
C ALA A 217 -9.64 1.78 21.07
N GLY A 218 -10.59 2.02 20.16
CA GLY A 218 -11.19 3.34 19.93
C GLY A 218 -10.39 4.23 18.97
N GLU A 219 -9.36 3.69 18.31
CA GLU A 219 -8.50 4.42 17.37
C GLU A 219 -9.04 4.33 15.94
N GLU A 220 -8.85 5.40 15.16
CA GLU A 220 -9.20 5.42 13.74
C GLU A 220 -8.12 4.70 12.92
N VAL A 221 -8.52 3.67 12.18
CA VAL A 221 -7.65 2.82 11.36
C VAL A 221 -8.28 2.58 9.99
N TYR A 222 -7.52 1.97 9.07
CA TYR A 222 -8.06 1.54 7.78
C TYR A 222 -9.21 0.53 7.92
N GLY A 223 -10.35 0.81 7.28
CA GLY A 223 -11.58 0.01 7.29
C GLY A 223 -11.93 -0.65 5.96
N GLY A 224 -11.06 -0.55 4.95
CA GLY A 224 -11.29 -1.09 3.61
C GLY A 224 -11.28 -0.03 2.51
N SER A 225 -11.53 -0.45 1.28
CA SER A 225 -11.64 0.46 0.12
C SER A 225 -12.85 0.11 -0.74
N ASP A 226 -13.46 1.10 -1.37
CA ASP A 226 -14.44 0.94 -2.46
C ASP A 226 -13.77 1.24 -3.79
N LEU A 227 -13.58 0.23 -4.62
CA LEU A 227 -12.84 0.33 -5.87
C LEU A 227 -13.77 0.25 -7.08
N VAL A 228 -13.52 1.11 -8.07
CA VAL A 228 -13.92 0.87 -9.46
C VAL A 228 -12.73 0.20 -10.14
N VAL A 229 -12.94 -1.02 -10.63
CA VAL A 229 -11.90 -1.85 -11.23
C VAL A 229 -12.23 -2.09 -12.69
N ALA A 230 -11.32 -1.70 -13.58
CA ALA A 230 -11.39 -1.96 -15.01
C ALA A 230 -10.51 -3.15 -15.37
N ARG A 231 -10.96 -3.96 -16.33
CA ARG A 231 -10.17 -5.00 -16.96
C ARG A 231 -9.21 -4.36 -17.95
N GLY A 232 -7.92 -4.51 -17.72
CA GLY A 232 -6.85 -3.91 -18.52
C GLY A 232 -6.05 -2.86 -17.75
N ASP A 233 -5.38 -2.01 -18.51
CA ASP A 233 -4.44 -1.00 -18.01
C ASP A 233 -5.13 0.31 -17.60
N PHE A 234 -4.34 1.35 -17.35
CA PHE A 234 -4.85 2.67 -17.02
C PHE A 234 -5.70 3.29 -18.14
N ASP A 235 -5.43 2.96 -19.41
CA ASP A 235 -6.24 3.47 -20.51
C ASP A 235 -7.62 2.81 -20.52
N ALA A 236 -7.72 1.54 -20.08
CA ALA A 236 -9.00 0.89 -19.82
C ALA A 236 -9.78 1.57 -18.68
N LEU A 237 -9.12 1.89 -17.57
CA LEU A 237 -9.73 2.59 -16.44
C LEU A 237 -10.23 3.99 -16.85
N LEU A 238 -9.44 4.74 -17.62
CA LEU A 238 -9.76 6.10 -18.06
C LEU A 238 -10.89 6.18 -19.10
N ARG A 239 -11.33 5.05 -19.68
CA ARG A 239 -12.54 5.00 -20.51
C ARG A 239 -13.83 5.03 -19.70
N LEU A 240 -13.77 4.73 -18.40
CA LEU A 240 -14.93 4.79 -17.51
C LEU A 240 -15.28 6.24 -17.15
N ALA A 241 -16.54 6.48 -16.81
CA ALA A 241 -16.97 7.76 -16.24
C ALA A 241 -16.45 7.88 -14.79
N LEU A 242 -15.34 8.61 -14.62
CA LEU A 242 -14.69 8.84 -13.33
C LEU A 242 -14.83 10.29 -12.87
N ALA A 243 -14.93 10.50 -11.56
CA ALA A 243 -14.93 11.84 -10.98
C ALA A 243 -13.59 12.56 -11.22
N PRO A 244 -13.57 13.91 -11.33
CA PRO A 244 -12.32 14.66 -11.51
C PRO A 244 -11.24 14.35 -10.48
N ALA A 245 -11.64 14.17 -9.22
CA ALA A 245 -10.77 13.74 -8.11
C ALA A 245 -10.01 12.43 -8.43
N ALA A 246 -10.73 11.42 -8.95
CA ALA A 246 -10.14 10.15 -9.35
C ALA A 246 -9.19 10.29 -10.55
N LEU A 247 -9.52 11.15 -11.53
CA LEU A 247 -8.66 11.42 -12.69
C LEU A 247 -7.33 12.07 -12.26
N GLU A 248 -7.37 13.02 -11.33
CA GLU A 248 -6.19 13.64 -10.74
C GLU A 248 -5.33 12.61 -10.00
N ALA A 249 -5.95 11.78 -9.15
CA ALA A 249 -5.25 10.72 -8.41
C ALA A 249 -4.59 9.69 -9.34
N ILE A 250 -5.27 9.30 -10.42
CA ILE A 250 -4.72 8.39 -11.44
C ILE A 250 -3.50 9.03 -12.12
N ALA A 251 -3.58 10.30 -12.50
CA ALA A 251 -2.45 10.99 -13.13
C ALA A 251 -1.23 11.04 -12.20
N GLN A 252 -1.43 11.36 -10.91
CA GLN A 252 -0.37 11.42 -9.92
C GLN A 252 0.25 10.05 -9.66
N ALA A 253 -0.56 9.01 -9.46
CA ALA A 253 -0.08 7.65 -9.25
C ALA A 253 0.71 7.11 -10.46
N ARG A 254 0.25 7.39 -11.69
CA ARG A 254 0.96 7.00 -12.93
C ARG A 254 2.32 7.69 -13.04
N ALA A 255 2.37 8.99 -12.80
CA ALA A 255 3.62 9.76 -12.84
C ALA A 255 4.62 9.28 -11.77
N TYR A 256 4.13 9.03 -10.54
CA TYR A 256 4.91 8.48 -9.45
C TYR A 256 5.47 7.08 -9.80
N HIS A 257 4.61 6.17 -10.26
CA HIS A 257 5.02 4.81 -10.64
C HIS A 257 6.08 4.82 -11.74
N ALA A 258 5.89 5.62 -12.80
CA ALA A 258 6.84 5.74 -13.88
C ALA A 258 8.20 6.29 -13.39
N ALA A 259 8.19 7.30 -12.52
CA ALA A 259 9.41 7.86 -11.94
C ALA A 259 10.17 6.84 -11.09
N VAL A 260 9.46 6.04 -10.28
CA VAL A 260 10.05 4.96 -9.47
C VAL A 260 10.70 3.89 -10.35
N LEU A 261 10.00 3.39 -11.38
CA LEU A 261 10.56 2.38 -12.29
C LEU A 261 11.78 2.89 -13.06
N GLN A 262 11.79 4.18 -13.42
CA GLN A 262 12.93 4.81 -14.07
C GLN A 262 14.13 4.94 -13.12
N ALA A 263 13.89 5.31 -11.86
CA ALA A 263 14.94 5.50 -10.85
C ALA A 263 15.58 4.17 -10.40
N TYR A 264 14.83 3.07 -10.44
CA TYR A 264 15.25 1.77 -9.92
C TYR A 264 15.13 0.63 -10.95
N PRO A 265 16.07 0.56 -11.92
CA PRO A 265 16.10 -0.53 -12.88
C PRO A 265 16.15 -1.91 -12.20
N GLY A 266 15.33 -2.85 -12.69
CA GLY A 266 15.24 -4.21 -12.17
C GLY A 266 14.24 -4.40 -11.03
N MET A 267 13.65 -3.33 -10.50
CA MET A 267 12.41 -3.42 -9.72
C MET A 267 11.27 -3.93 -10.60
N PHE A 268 10.39 -4.76 -10.04
CA PHE A 268 9.14 -5.17 -10.68
C PHE A 268 8.05 -5.47 -9.64
N ALA A 269 6.79 -5.33 -10.04
CA ALA A 269 5.66 -5.69 -9.20
C ALA A 269 4.48 -6.16 -10.05
N SER A 270 3.91 -7.30 -9.69
CA SER A 270 2.65 -7.79 -10.26
C SER A 270 1.43 -7.17 -9.56
N ARG A 271 1.63 -6.55 -8.40
CA ARG A 271 0.61 -5.78 -7.69
C ARG A 271 1.23 -4.47 -7.24
N CYS A 272 0.63 -3.35 -7.62
CA CYS A 272 0.95 -2.06 -7.07
C CYS A 272 -0.29 -1.27 -6.66
N ASN A 273 -0.18 -0.60 -5.52
CA ASN A 273 -1.18 0.31 -4.99
C ASN A 273 -0.49 1.60 -4.53
N TYR A 274 -1.15 2.72 -4.74
CA TYR A 274 -0.70 4.06 -4.36
C TYR A 274 -1.84 4.74 -3.59
N ASP A 275 -1.52 5.22 -2.39
CA ASP A 275 -2.46 5.98 -1.57
C ASP A 275 -2.27 7.46 -1.93
N VAL A 276 -3.30 8.08 -2.51
CA VAL A 276 -3.31 9.48 -2.93
C VAL A 276 -4.18 10.28 -1.98
N ALA A 277 -3.60 11.22 -1.26
CA ALA A 277 -4.35 12.15 -0.42
C ALA A 277 -4.88 13.31 -1.25
N GLN A 278 -6.13 13.69 -1.01
CA GLN A 278 -6.76 14.90 -1.51
C GLN A 278 -7.43 15.63 -0.37
N GLY A 279 -7.10 16.91 -0.19
CA GLY A 279 -7.55 17.62 1.00
C GLY A 279 -7.13 19.06 1.08
N CYS A 280 -7.42 19.67 2.22
CA CYS A 280 -6.98 21.02 2.55
C CYS A 280 -6.10 21.02 3.79
N ASP A 281 -5.09 21.89 3.81
CA ASP A 281 -4.37 22.23 5.04
C ASP A 281 -5.20 23.13 5.97
N GLU A 282 -4.63 23.53 7.11
CA GLU A 282 -5.29 24.40 8.09
C GLU A 282 -5.61 25.80 7.55
N ALA A 283 -4.92 26.25 6.50
CA ALA A 283 -5.15 27.53 5.83
C ALA A 283 -6.19 27.43 4.69
N GLY A 284 -6.76 26.25 4.45
CA GLY A 284 -7.73 25.99 3.39
C GLY A 284 -7.10 25.85 1.99
N ARG A 285 -5.77 25.74 1.89
CA ARG A 285 -5.09 25.48 0.61
C ARG A 285 -5.29 24.02 0.23
N ARG A 286 -5.71 23.79 -1.01
CA ARG A 286 -5.94 22.44 -1.55
C ARG A 286 -4.62 21.78 -1.95
N TYR A 287 -4.50 20.50 -1.62
CA TYR A 287 -3.41 19.64 -2.06
C TYR A 287 -3.96 18.31 -2.58
N SER A 288 -3.24 17.73 -3.53
CA SER A 288 -3.40 16.36 -4.00
C SER A 288 -2.01 15.75 -4.16
N GLY A 289 -1.77 14.54 -3.69
CA GLY A 289 -0.48 13.87 -3.91
C GLY A 289 -0.40 12.46 -3.35
N VAL A 290 0.49 11.65 -3.94
CA VAL A 290 0.82 10.31 -3.44
C VAL A 290 1.47 10.44 -2.06
N LEU A 291 0.89 9.76 -1.07
CA LEU A 291 1.44 9.64 0.28
C LEU A 291 2.47 8.51 0.34
N GLU A 292 2.07 7.34 -0.16
CA GLU A 292 2.85 6.13 -0.06
C GLU A 292 2.46 5.10 -1.12
N GLN A 293 3.33 4.10 -1.28
CA GLN A 293 3.12 2.95 -2.14
C GLN A 293 2.90 1.69 -1.29
N SER A 294 2.22 0.69 -1.87
CA SER A 294 2.14 -0.66 -1.35
C SER A 294 2.27 -1.69 -2.48
N TRP A 295 3.42 -2.38 -2.52
CA TRP A 295 3.73 -3.48 -3.45
C TRP A 295 3.70 -4.87 -2.78
N ARG A 296 2.88 -5.03 -1.74
CA ARG A 296 2.67 -6.30 -1.03
C ARG A 296 1.19 -6.67 -1.01
N ILE A 297 0.84 -7.88 -0.60
CA ILE A 297 -0.55 -8.19 -0.23
C ILE A 297 -1.00 -7.23 0.90
N GLY A 298 -2.25 -6.76 0.84
CA GLY A 298 -2.75 -5.78 1.80
C GLY A 298 -4.26 -5.59 1.78
N GLY A 299 -4.72 -4.51 2.42
CA GLY A 299 -6.15 -4.26 2.69
C GLY A 299 -7.03 -4.07 1.45
N ALA A 300 -6.46 -3.79 0.27
CA ALA A 300 -7.21 -3.72 -0.99
C ALA A 300 -7.22 -5.06 -1.75
N SER A 301 -6.37 -6.02 -1.37
CA SER A 301 -6.17 -7.26 -2.13
C SER A 301 -7.41 -8.15 -2.22
N GLY A 302 -8.29 -8.13 -1.21
CA GLY A 302 -9.58 -8.84 -1.32
C GLY A 302 -10.41 -8.37 -2.51
N ALA A 303 -10.53 -7.05 -2.71
CA ALA A 303 -11.28 -6.46 -3.81
C ALA A 303 -10.60 -6.69 -5.17
N GLU A 304 -9.27 -6.59 -5.22
CA GLU A 304 -8.48 -6.91 -6.42
C GLU A 304 -8.73 -8.33 -6.89
N VAL A 305 -8.65 -9.30 -5.99
CA VAL A 305 -8.81 -10.72 -6.30
C VAL A 305 -10.26 -11.06 -6.64
N ALA A 306 -11.24 -10.44 -5.96
CA ALA A 306 -12.65 -10.57 -6.30
C ALA A 306 -12.93 -10.07 -7.73
N ALA A 307 -12.35 -8.92 -8.12
CA ALA A 307 -12.49 -8.39 -9.47
C ALA A 307 -11.82 -9.30 -10.53
N LEU A 308 -10.60 -9.79 -10.25
CA LEU A 308 -9.92 -10.74 -11.14
C LEU A 308 -10.70 -12.05 -11.30
N ALA A 309 -11.32 -12.56 -10.24
CA ALA A 309 -12.18 -13.73 -10.30
C ALA A 309 -13.41 -13.48 -11.20
N ALA A 310 -14.03 -12.30 -11.08
CA ALA A 310 -15.15 -11.91 -11.95
C ALA A 310 -14.74 -11.85 -13.43
N PHE A 311 -13.61 -11.21 -13.73
CA PHE A 311 -13.06 -11.15 -15.09
C PHE A 311 -12.62 -12.51 -15.62
N ARG A 312 -12.21 -13.45 -14.76
CA ARG A 312 -11.93 -14.83 -15.19
C ARG A 312 -13.21 -15.57 -15.56
N ALA A 313 -14.27 -15.36 -14.78
CA ALA A 313 -15.56 -16.04 -14.95
C ALA A 313 -16.33 -15.52 -16.17
N ASP A 314 -16.24 -14.23 -16.47
CA ASP A 314 -16.90 -13.61 -17.61
C ASP A 314 -15.92 -12.76 -18.43
N ALA A 315 -15.65 -13.21 -19.65
CA ALA A 315 -14.75 -12.52 -20.56
C ALA A 315 -15.35 -11.26 -21.21
N ALA A 316 -16.67 -11.05 -21.11
CA ALA A 316 -17.35 -9.85 -21.60
C ALA A 316 -17.42 -8.73 -20.55
N LEU A 317 -17.00 -9.00 -19.30
CA LEU A 317 -17.04 -8.03 -18.22
C LEU A 317 -15.82 -7.09 -18.29
N ASP A 318 -16.06 -5.82 -18.60
CA ASP A 318 -15.00 -4.81 -18.73
C ASP A 318 -14.72 -4.04 -17.43
N ALA A 319 -15.69 -3.95 -16.53
CA ALA A 319 -15.54 -3.25 -15.26
C ALA A 319 -16.44 -3.82 -14.16
N VAL A 320 -15.99 -3.67 -12.91
CA VAL A 320 -16.74 -4.03 -11.69
C VAL A 320 -16.55 -2.99 -10.60
N ARG A 321 -17.42 -3.02 -9.60
CA ARG A 321 -17.18 -2.41 -8.30
C ARG A 321 -16.80 -3.49 -7.32
N ALA A 322 -15.69 -3.31 -6.63
CA ALA A 322 -15.21 -4.27 -5.65
C ALA A 322 -14.82 -3.53 -4.37
N SER A 323 -15.23 -4.07 -3.23
CA SER A 323 -14.98 -3.42 -1.94
C SER A 323 -14.29 -4.38 -0.99
N THR A 324 -13.38 -3.89 -0.16
CA THR A 324 -12.93 -4.59 1.05
C THR A 324 -13.52 -3.93 2.28
N MET A 325 -13.72 -4.71 3.32
CA MET A 325 -14.25 -4.27 4.61
C MET A 325 -13.42 -4.91 5.73
N GLU A 326 -12.96 -4.09 6.67
CA GLU A 326 -12.42 -4.52 7.95
C GLU A 326 -13.31 -3.95 9.07
N ILE A 327 -13.98 -4.83 9.82
CA ILE A 327 -14.92 -4.44 10.87
C ILE A 327 -14.42 -5.00 12.19
N TYR A 328 -14.23 -4.13 13.18
CA TYR A 328 -13.86 -4.48 14.54
C TYR A 328 -15.10 -4.64 15.41
N GLY A 329 -15.02 -5.53 16.41
CA GLY A 329 -16.13 -5.85 17.31
C GLY A 329 -16.77 -7.20 17.00
N ALA A 330 -17.54 -7.71 17.97
CA ALA A 330 -18.15 -9.05 17.89
C ALA A 330 -19.41 -9.10 17.00
N ASP A 331 -20.07 -7.96 16.80
CA ASP A 331 -21.39 -7.88 16.15
C ASP A 331 -21.30 -7.52 14.65
N ALA A 332 -20.18 -7.86 14.00
CA ALA A 332 -19.98 -7.56 12.59
C ALA A 332 -20.98 -8.32 11.69
N HIS A 333 -21.77 -7.58 10.93
CA HIS A 333 -22.68 -8.15 9.94
C HIS A 333 -21.96 -8.38 8.60
N VAL A 334 -21.92 -9.64 8.16
CA VAL A 334 -21.35 -10.03 6.86
C VAL A 334 -22.49 -10.18 5.84
N PRO A 335 -22.47 -9.41 4.73
CA PRO A 335 -23.44 -9.60 3.66
C PRO A 335 -23.42 -11.01 3.09
N ALA A 336 -24.59 -11.56 2.71
CA ALA A 336 -24.70 -12.94 2.23
C ALA A 336 -23.88 -13.22 0.94
N ASN A 337 -23.64 -12.19 0.13
CA ASN A 337 -22.85 -12.27 -1.10
C ASN A 337 -21.37 -11.87 -0.91
N ALA A 338 -20.91 -11.69 0.34
CA ALA A 338 -19.53 -11.35 0.62
C ALA A 338 -18.61 -12.56 0.55
N ILE A 339 -17.38 -12.33 0.11
CA ILE A 339 -16.27 -13.29 0.16
C ILE A 339 -15.59 -13.07 1.50
N LEU A 340 -15.83 -13.98 2.45
CA LEU A 340 -15.23 -13.90 3.79
C LEU A 340 -13.75 -14.28 3.74
N HIS A 341 -12.89 -13.43 4.31
CA HIS A 341 -11.46 -13.68 4.45
C HIS A 341 -11.08 -14.13 5.86
N PHE A 342 -11.71 -13.51 6.87
CA PHE A 342 -11.51 -13.86 8.27
C PHE A 342 -12.71 -13.41 9.11
N GLN A 343 -13.10 -14.21 10.10
CA GLN A 343 -14.01 -13.80 11.17
C GLN A 343 -13.60 -14.53 12.44
N GLY A 344 -13.27 -13.79 13.49
CA GLY A 344 -12.82 -14.38 14.74
C GLY A 344 -12.24 -13.36 15.71
N VAL A 345 -11.57 -13.86 16.74
CA VAL A 345 -10.84 -13.04 17.71
C VAL A 345 -9.36 -13.21 17.45
N ASP A 346 -8.71 -12.13 17.04
CA ASP A 346 -7.26 -12.07 16.88
C ASP A 346 -6.61 -11.65 18.19
N GLU A 347 -5.44 -12.22 18.52
CA GLU A 347 -4.73 -11.93 19.77
C GLU A 347 -4.37 -10.44 19.91
N ARG A 348 -4.05 -9.76 18.80
CA ARG A 348 -3.65 -8.35 18.80
C ARG A 348 -4.81 -7.42 18.48
N ALA A 349 -5.62 -7.77 17.48
CA ALA A 349 -6.69 -6.91 17.01
C ALA A 349 -8.01 -7.09 17.78
N GLY A 350 -8.17 -8.15 18.58
CA GLY A 350 -9.45 -8.51 19.20
C GLY A 350 -10.45 -9.07 18.17
N PRO A 351 -11.77 -9.02 18.46
CA PRO A 351 -12.81 -9.41 17.51
C PRO A 351 -12.70 -8.60 16.20
N ILE A 352 -12.54 -9.30 15.08
CA ILE A 352 -12.38 -8.68 13.76
C ILE A 352 -12.98 -9.56 12.66
N THR A 353 -13.59 -8.90 11.68
CA THR A 353 -14.16 -9.51 10.48
C THR A 353 -13.62 -8.81 9.25
N LYS A 354 -13.12 -9.60 8.28
CA LYS A 354 -12.60 -9.13 7.00
C LYS A 354 -13.30 -9.83 5.85
N TYR A 355 -13.84 -9.06 4.92
CA TYR A 355 -14.47 -9.61 3.72
C TYR A 355 -14.32 -8.67 2.53
N SER A 356 -14.62 -9.19 1.35
CA SER A 356 -14.80 -8.38 0.14
C SER A 356 -16.18 -8.59 -0.47
N THR A 357 -16.65 -7.60 -1.22
CA THR A 357 -17.89 -7.68 -1.98
C THR A 357 -17.64 -7.29 -3.42
N LEU A 358 -18.51 -7.78 -4.30
CA LEU A 358 -18.51 -7.46 -5.72
C LEU A 358 -19.89 -6.97 -6.11
N ALA A 359 -19.94 -5.92 -6.92
CA ALA A 359 -21.15 -5.40 -7.53
C ALA A 359 -20.89 -5.09 -9.01
N PRO A 360 -21.91 -5.19 -9.88
CA PRO A 360 -21.80 -4.72 -11.25
C PRO A 360 -21.38 -3.25 -11.30
N HIS A 361 -20.53 -2.89 -12.26
CA HIS A 361 -20.36 -1.49 -12.61
C HIS A 361 -21.58 -1.08 -13.44
N ALA A 362 -22.57 -0.44 -12.80
CA ALA A 362 -23.66 0.18 -13.54
C ALA A 362 -23.08 1.36 -14.33
N ASP A 363 -23.30 1.33 -15.65
CA ASP A 363 -23.12 2.50 -16.50
C ASP A 363 -24.14 3.56 -16.01
N PRO A 364 -23.70 4.76 -15.59
CA PRO A 364 -24.63 5.83 -15.21
C PRO A 364 -25.51 6.32 -16.37
#